data_AF-A0A367LX90-F1
#
_entry.id   AF-A0A367LX90-F1
#
_cell.length_a   1.000
_cell.length_b   1.000
_cell.length_c   1.000
_cell.angle_alpha   90.00
_cell.angle_beta   90.00
_cell.angle_gamma   90.00
#
_symmetry.space_group_name_H-M   'P 1'
#
loop_
_entity.id
_entity.type
_entity.pdbx_description
1 polymer ?
#
loop_
_entity_poly.entity_id
_entity_poly.type
_entity_poly.pdbx_seq_one_letter_code
_entity_poly.pdbx_strand_id
1 'polypeptide(L)' 'RRQRLRLEFQSWVERMRTPEVFRQAIRSLQLAVGEEVREYFEIADDGSFSTDVLVLWLRRE' A
#
# COMPACT_ATOMS: atom_id res chain seq x y z
N ARG A 1 -2.09 3.12 -19.54
CA ARG A 1 -2.89 2.19 -18.68
C ARG A 1 -2.28 2.24 -17.29
N ARG A 2 -3.01 2.71 -16.28
CA ARG A 2 -2.55 2.73 -14.89
C ARG A 2 -2.37 1.29 -14.42
N GLN A 3 -1.17 0.92 -13.97
CA GLN A 3 -0.93 -0.37 -13.35
C GLN A 3 -1.11 -0.23 -11.84
N ARG A 4 -1.88 -1.14 -11.25
CA ARG A 4 -2.20 -1.18 -9.83
C ARG A 4 -1.49 -2.37 -9.23
N LEU A 5 -0.77 -2.15 -8.13
CA LEU A 5 -0.17 -3.21 -7.34
C LEU A 5 -0.95 -3.36 -6.05
N ARG A 6 -1.59 -4.52 -5.86
CA ARG A 6 -2.20 -4.91 -4.59
C ARG A 6 -1.11 -5.37 -3.62
N LEU A 7 -1.14 -4.83 -2.41
CA LEU A 7 -0.27 -5.19 -1.30
C LEU A 7 -1.12 -5.79 -0.18
N GLU A 8 -0.99 -7.10 0.00
CA GLU A 8 -1.57 -7.80 1.15
C GLU A 8 -0.82 -7.39 2.42
N PHE A 9 -1.52 -6.79 3.38
CA PHE A 9 -0.90 -6.04 4.47
C PHE A 9 0.09 -6.88 5.28
N GLN A 10 -0.33 -8.07 5.74
CA GLN A 10 0.51 -8.95 6.55
C GLN A 10 1.76 -9.40 5.80
N SER A 11 1.61 -9.93 4.59
CA SER A 11 2.73 -10.35 3.75
C SER A 11 3.71 -9.19 3.47
N TRP A 12 3.18 -7.98 3.26
CA TRP A 12 3.99 -6.80 3.01
C TRP A 12 4.77 -6.35 4.26
N VAL A 13 4.14 -6.19 5.43
CA VAL A 13 4.84 -5.76 6.65
C VAL A 13 5.87 -6.79 7.12
N GLU A 14 5.61 -8.08 6.91
CA GLU A 14 6.56 -9.16 7.20
C GLU A 14 7.77 -9.10 6.28
N ARG A 15 7.54 -8.99 4.96
CA ARG A 15 8.62 -8.88 3.95
C ARG A 15 9.49 -7.65 4.19
N MET A 16 8.88 -6.54 4.56
CA MET A 16 9.57 -5.29 4.88
C MET A 16 10.23 -5.30 6.27
N ARG A 17 9.99 -6.36 7.08
CA ARG A 17 10.42 -6.47 8.48
C ARG A 17 10.00 -5.26 9.31
N THR A 18 8.81 -4.74 9.05
CA THR A 18 8.28 -3.54 9.71
C THR A 18 8.08 -3.82 11.20
N PRO A 19 8.67 -3.03 12.12
CA PRO A 19 8.42 -3.10 13.55
C PRO A 19 6.94 -2.90 13.91
N GLU A 20 6.48 -3.55 14.99
CA GLU A 20 5.07 -3.55 15.40
C GLU A 20 4.49 -2.15 15.60
N VAL A 21 5.25 -1.23 16.23
CA VAL A 21 4.83 0.16 16.42
C VAL A 21 4.47 0.86 15.11
N PHE A 22 5.16 0.55 14.01
CA PHE A 22 4.86 1.13 12.71
C PHE A 22 3.71 0.41 12.01
N ARG A 23 3.52 -0.90 12.22
CA ARG A 23 2.33 -1.60 11.73
C ARG A 23 1.07 -0.97 12.32
N GLN A 24 1.08 -0.72 13.63
CA GLN A 24 -0.01 -0.04 14.33
C GLN A 24 -0.23 1.37 13.81
N ALA A 25 0.83 2.18 13.67
CA ALA A 25 0.71 3.52 13.11
C ALA A 25 0.11 3.53 11.70
N ILE A 26 0.52 2.60 10.82
CA ILE A 26 -0.04 2.47 9.47
C ILE A 26 -1.55 2.15 9.53
N ARG A 27 -1.95 1.21 10.40
CA ARG A 27 -3.37 0.86 10.58
C ARG A 27 -4.18 2.02 11.13
N SER A 28 -3.65 2.74 12.12
CA SER A 28 -4.27 3.96 12.64
C SER A 28 -4.45 5.01 11.56
N LEU A 29 -3.46 5.19 10.69
CA LEU A 29 -3.57 6.10 9.55
C LEU A 29 -4.66 5.65 8.58
N GLN A 30 -4.67 4.38 8.17
CA GLN A 30 -5.68 3.80 7.27
C GLN A 30 -7.12 3.93 7.81
N LEU A 31 -7.31 3.87 9.12
CA LEU A 31 -8.63 4.06 9.75
C LEU A 31 -9.04 5.53 9.77
N ALA A 32 -8.07 6.45 9.91
CA ALA A 32 -8.32 7.88 10.03
C ALA A 32 -8.48 8.62 8.69
N VAL A 33 -8.11 8.01 7.55
CA VAL A 33 -8.25 8.67 6.25
C VAL A 33 -9.72 8.81 5.84
N GLY A 34 -10.00 9.86 5.04
CA GLY A 34 -11.31 10.08 4.44
C GLY A 34 -11.64 9.08 3.33
N GLU A 35 -12.92 9.02 2.93
CA GLU A 35 -13.44 8.07 1.95
C GLU A 35 -12.71 8.13 0.60
N GLU A 36 -12.41 9.33 0.08
CA GLU A 36 -11.71 9.47 -1.20
C GLU A 36 -10.35 8.74 -1.20
N VAL A 37 -9.60 8.84 -0.09
CA VAL A 37 -8.31 8.17 0.05
C VAL A 37 -8.51 6.66 0.21
N ARG A 38 -9.50 6.25 1.00
CA ARG A 38 -9.85 4.83 1.20
C ARG A 38 -10.22 4.16 -0.12
N GLU A 39 -11.06 4.79 -0.92
CA GLU A 39 -11.48 4.32 -2.25
C GLU A 39 -10.31 4.33 -3.23
N TYR A 40 -9.55 5.43 -3.30
CA TYR A 40 -8.43 5.56 -4.24
C TYR A 40 -7.37 4.48 -4.01
N PHE A 41 -7.02 4.21 -2.76
CA PHE A 41 -6.03 3.19 -2.39
C PHE A 41 -6.65 1.81 -2.14
N GLU A 42 -7.95 1.63 -2.34
CA GLU A 42 -8.66 0.36 -2.10
C GLU A 42 -8.32 -0.25 -0.72
N ILE A 43 -8.29 0.58 0.32
CA ILE A 43 -7.91 0.14 1.67
C ILE A 43 -9.01 -0.78 2.19
N ALA A 44 -8.69 -2.06 2.38
CA ALA A 44 -9.59 -3.07 2.91
C ALA A 44 -9.52 -3.18 4.44
N ASP A 45 -10.48 -3.88 5.03
CA ASP A 45 -10.61 -4.04 6.48
C ASP A 45 -9.41 -4.73 7.12
N ASP A 46 -8.71 -5.61 6.39
CA ASP A 46 -7.48 -6.28 6.83
C ASP A 46 -6.23 -5.38 6.72
N GLY A 47 -6.38 -4.20 6.09
CA GLY A 47 -5.33 -3.21 5.84
C GLY A 47 -4.62 -3.36 4.51
N SER A 48 -5.01 -4.33 3.70
CA SER A 48 -4.48 -4.51 2.37
C SER A 48 -4.90 -3.35 1.47
N PHE A 49 -3.99 -2.86 0.64
CA PHE A 49 -4.17 -1.63 -0.14
C PHE A 49 -3.52 -1.74 -1.52
N SER A 50 -3.91 -0.86 -2.43
CA SER A 50 -3.44 -0.83 -3.82
C SER A 50 -2.72 0.48 -4.10
N THR A 51 -1.53 0.40 -4.73
CA THR A 51 -0.78 1.59 -5.17
C THR A 51 -0.64 1.63 -6.68
N ASP A 52 -0.50 2.83 -7.23
CA ASP A 52 -0.16 2.99 -8.64
C ASP A 52 1.34 2.77 -8.83
N VAL A 53 1.67 1.97 -9.83
CA VAL A 53 3.06 1.66 -10.19
C VAL A 53 3.34 2.07 -11.62
N LEU A 54 4.57 2.55 -11.83
CA LEU A 54 5.11 2.88 -13.14
C LEU A 54 6.37 2.05 -13.38
N VAL A 55 6.42 1.34 -14.50
CA VAL A 55 7.63 0.64 -14.95
C VAL A 55 8.34 1.54 -15.95
N LEU A 56 9.59 1.91 -15.63
CA LEU A 56 10.46 2.70 -16.50
C LEU A 56 11.53 1.78 -17.08
N TRP A 57 11.67 1.79 -18.41
CA TRP A 57 12.74 1.10 -19.10
C TRP A 57 13.78 2.13 -19.53
N LEU A 58 14.98 2.04 -18.96
CA LEU A 58 16.12 2.80 -19.44
C LEU A 58 16.94 1.90 -20.37
N ARG A 59 17.18 2.37 -21.60
CA ARG A 59 18.13 1.76 -22.52
C ARG A 59 19.25 2.76 -22.79
N ARG A 60 20.48 2.26 -22.83
CA ARG A 60 21.60 2.98 -23.41
C ARG A 60 21.80 2.40 -24.80
N GLU A 61 21.81 3.25 -25.81
CA GLU A 61 22.39 2.92 -27.11
C GLU A 61 23.91 2.99 -27.03
#